data_AF-A0A497KEQ1-F1
#
_entry.id   AF-A0A497KEQ1-F1
#
_cell.length_a   1.000
_cell.length_b   1.000
_cell.length_c   1.000
_cell.angle_alpha   90.00
_cell.angle_beta   90.00
_cell.angle_gamma   90.00
#
_symmetry.space_group_name_H-M   'P 1'
#
loop_
_entity.id
_entity.type
_entity.pdbx_description
1 polymer ?
#
loop_
_entity_poly.entity_id
_entity_poly.type
_entity_poly.pdbx_seq_one_letter_code
_entity_poly.pdbx_strand_id
1 'polypeptide(L)'
;MRLSHQYTGYWGNTVGEKTPIKTSFFYGWIIVVVAGLAAYFSGPGQTYTVSVYIDSYINEFGWSRTTVSSMYSMGTFAAGMLMGVVGKLLDKYGHRKIATLIAIGFGGALLFISTVRTVPMLLAGFFLIRLMGQGSM
;
A
#
# COMPACT_ATOMS: atom_id res chain seq x y z
N MET A 1 -67.96 -4.91 3.58
CA MET A 1 -67.97 -3.44 3.34
C MET A 1 -66.98 -2.77 4.28
N ARG A 2 -65.75 -2.52 3.81
CA ARG A 2 -64.79 -1.50 4.29
C ARG A 2 -63.62 -1.48 3.30
N LEU A 3 -63.66 -0.48 2.42
CA LEU A 3 -62.56 -0.05 1.56
C LEU A 3 -61.66 0.89 2.37
N SER A 4 -60.34 0.70 2.28
CA SER A 4 -59.26 1.69 2.45
C SER A 4 -57.96 0.93 2.77
N HIS A 5 -56.77 1.17 2.23
CA HIS A 5 -56.26 2.22 1.36
C HIS A 5 -55.12 1.60 0.56
N GLN A 6 -55.15 1.77 -0.77
CA GLN A 6 -53.98 1.59 -1.62
C GLN A 6 -52.96 2.68 -1.25
N TYR A 7 -51.75 2.28 -0.87
CA TYR A 7 -50.57 3.14 -0.95
C TYR A 7 -49.84 2.81 -2.24
N THR A 8 -50.24 3.53 -3.28
CA THR A 8 -49.59 3.54 -4.59
C THR A 8 -48.30 4.36 -4.47
N GLY A 9 -47.17 3.68 -4.25
CA GLY A 9 -45.84 4.27 -4.34
C GLY A 9 -45.43 4.40 -5.82
N TYR A 10 -45.21 5.63 -6.27
CA TYR A 10 -44.95 6.06 -7.65
C TYR A 10 -43.58 5.66 -8.24
N TRP A 11 -43.06 4.49 -7.90
CA TRP A 11 -41.79 3.99 -8.46
C TRP A 11 -41.89 2.49 -8.75
N GLY A 12 -42.39 2.17 -9.94
CA GLY A 12 -42.30 0.83 -10.55
C GLY A 12 -40.89 0.46 -10.97
N ASN A 13 -39.89 0.73 -10.12
CA ASN A 13 -38.54 0.26 -10.26
C ASN A 13 -38.24 -0.59 -9.02
N THR A 14 -38.39 -1.90 -9.17
CA THR A 14 -37.62 -2.84 -8.36
C THR A 14 -36.16 -2.54 -8.68
N VAL A 15 -35.53 -1.69 -7.86
CA VAL A 15 -34.07 -1.56 -7.88
C VAL A 15 -33.60 -2.98 -7.64
N GLY A 16 -33.15 -3.64 -8.71
CA GLY A 16 -32.62 -4.97 -8.65
C GLY A 16 -31.47 -4.90 -7.68
N GLU A 17 -31.74 -5.22 -6.42
CA GLU A 17 -30.77 -5.38 -5.37
C GLU A 17 -29.93 -6.54 -5.86
N LYS A 18 -28.87 -6.19 -6.59
CA LYS A 18 -27.84 -7.11 -7.03
C LYS A 18 -27.21 -7.61 -5.74
N THR A 19 -27.82 -8.65 -5.20
CA THR A 19 -27.35 -9.33 -4.01
C THR A 19 -25.86 -9.59 -4.21
N PRO A 20 -25.01 -9.13 -3.29
CA PRO A 20 -23.57 -9.32 -3.43
C PRO A 20 -23.33 -10.82 -3.37
N ILE A 21 -22.93 -11.37 -4.52
CA ILE A 21 -22.38 -12.71 -4.75
C ILE A 21 -22.46 -13.62 -3.52
N LYS A 22 -23.52 -14.43 -3.42
CA LYS A 22 -23.65 -15.48 -2.40
C LYS A 22 -22.64 -16.59 -2.69
N THR A 23 -21.45 -16.48 -2.13
CA THR A 23 -20.46 -17.56 -2.08
C THR A 23 -20.77 -18.46 -0.87
N SER A 24 -20.64 -19.79 -1.01
CA SER A 24 -20.88 -20.75 0.08
C SER A 24 -19.85 -20.64 1.22
N PHE A 25 -18.81 -19.83 1.02
CA PHE A 25 -17.69 -19.65 1.92
C PHE A 25 -17.52 -18.15 2.19
N PHE A 26 -17.29 -17.75 3.44
CA PHE A 26 -17.11 -16.34 3.78
C PHE A 26 -15.83 -15.82 3.12
N TYR A 27 -15.97 -15.07 2.02
CA TYR A 27 -14.87 -14.51 1.23
C TYR A 27 -13.92 -13.63 2.07
N GLY A 28 -14.36 -13.14 3.23
CA GLY A 28 -13.52 -12.42 4.17
C GLY A 28 -12.32 -13.22 4.68
N TRP A 29 -12.39 -14.56 4.77
CA TRP A 29 -11.22 -15.37 5.14
C TRP A 29 -10.09 -15.28 4.09
N ILE A 30 -10.45 -15.25 2.81
CA ILE A 30 -9.48 -15.07 1.72
C ILE A 30 -8.86 -13.67 1.82
N ILE A 31 -9.66 -12.64 2.11
CA ILE A 31 -9.17 -11.27 2.30
C ILE A 31 -8.19 -11.20 3.48
N VAL A 32 -8.50 -11.84 4.61
CA VAL A 32 -7.63 -11.87 5.80
C VAL A 32 -6.29 -12.53 5.47
N VAL A 33 -6.29 -13.67 4.77
CA VAL A 33 -5.05 -14.35 4.38
C VAL A 33 -4.24 -13.48 3.41
N VAL A 34 -4.87 -12.90 2.39
CA VAL A 34 -4.19 -12.04 1.42
C VAL A 34 -3.64 -10.77 2.08
N ALA A 35 -4.41 -10.13 2.97
CA ALA A 35 -3.97 -8.96 3.72
C ALA A 35 -2.83 -9.30 4.70
N GLY A 36 -2.91 -10.44 5.38
CA GLY A 36 -1.86 -10.93 6.26
C GLY A 36 -0.55 -11.22 5.50
N LEU A 37 -0.64 -11.86 4.33
CA LEU A 37 0.50 -12.07 3.46
C LEU A 37 1.06 -10.74 2.95
N ALA A 38 0.22 -9.81 2.50
CA ALA A 38 0.65 -8.50 2.05
C ALA A 38 1.41 -7.76 3.17
N ALA A 39 0.87 -7.74 4.39
CA ALA A 39 1.50 -7.12 5.56
C ALA A 39 2.82 -7.81 5.94
N TYR A 40 2.93 -9.13 5.77
CA TYR A 40 4.19 -9.85 5.96
C TYR A 40 5.23 -9.46 4.90
N PHE A 41 4.82 -9.41 3.62
CA PHE A 41 5.69 -9.05 2.50
C PHE A 41 6.11 -7.58 2.48
N SER A 42 5.48 -6.68 3.25
CA SER A 42 5.98 -5.31 3.43
C SER A 42 7.09 -5.18 4.47
N GLY A 43 7.45 -6.26 5.16
CA GLY A 43 8.57 -6.31 6.10
C GLY A 43 9.87 -5.66 5.60
N PRO A 44 10.32 -5.91 4.37
CA PRO A 44 11.51 -5.28 3.80
C PRO A 44 11.46 -3.74 3.76
N GLY A 45 10.25 -3.16 3.69
CA GLY A 45 10.05 -1.71 3.68
C GLY A 45 9.85 -1.07 5.04
N GLN A 46 9.94 -1.85 6.12
CA GLN A 46 9.83 -1.33 7.46
C GLN A 46 11.16 -0.82 8.01
N THR A 47 11.08 0.12 8.95
CA THR A 47 12.23 0.79 9.58
C THR A 47 13.21 -0.20 10.21
N TYR A 48 12.73 -1.32 10.76
CA TYR A 48 13.61 -2.31 11.38
C TYR A 48 14.51 -2.98 10.34
N THR A 49 13.98 -3.33 9.16
CA THR A 49 14.75 -3.96 8.09
C THR A 49 15.81 -3.02 7.55
N VAL A 50 15.43 -1.77 7.27
CA VAL A 50 16.38 -0.75 6.81
C VAL A 50 17.55 -0.59 7.78
N SER A 51 17.26 -0.62 9.09
CA SER A 51 18.29 -0.47 10.13
C SER A 51 19.35 -1.58 10.10
N VAL A 52 18.96 -2.81 9.76
CA VAL A 52 19.89 -3.95 9.61
C VAL A 52 20.80 -3.77 8.40
N TYR A 53 20.29 -3.19 7.31
CA TYR A 53 21.08 -2.96 6.08
C TYR A 53 22.05 -1.79 6.18
N ILE A 54 21.90 -0.87 7.14
CA ILE A 54 22.81 0.27 7.32
C ILE A 54 24.26 -0.21 7.47
N ASP A 55 24.49 -1.23 8.30
CA ASP A 55 25.84 -1.75 8.54
C ASP A 55 26.42 -2.42 7.29
N SER A 56 25.58 -3.09 6.49
CA SER A 56 26.00 -3.64 5.19
C SER A 56 26.45 -2.55 4.22
N TYR A 57 25.70 -1.43 4.11
CA TYR A 57 26.09 -0.31 3.25
C TYR A 57 27.41 0.34 3.68
N ILE A 58 27.64 0.44 5.00
CA ILE A 58 28.89 0.98 5.55
C ILE A 58 30.07 0.07 5.18
N ASN A 59 29.93 -1.25 5.35
CA ASN A 59 30.99 -2.21 5.08
C ASN A 59 31.32 -2.36 3.58
N GLU A 60 30.30 -2.28 2.71
CA GLU A 60 30.46 -2.50 1.27
C GLU A 60 30.89 -1.25 0.50
N PHE A 61 30.36 -0.07 0.87
CA PHE A 61 30.63 1.19 0.16
C PHE A 61 31.53 2.16 0.93
N GLY A 62 31.86 1.88 2.20
CA GLY A 62 32.68 2.74 3.05
C GLY A 62 31.98 4.06 3.45
N TRP A 63 30.67 4.17 3.26
CA TRP A 63 29.92 5.37 3.61
C TRP A 63 29.75 5.52 5.12
N SER A 64 29.71 6.76 5.62
CA SER A 64 29.46 6.98 7.04
C SER A 64 28.01 6.61 7.42
N ARG A 65 27.82 6.10 8.64
CA ARG A 65 26.49 5.84 9.20
C ARG A 65 25.58 7.08 9.15
N THR A 66 26.15 8.25 9.40
CA THR A 66 25.45 9.53 9.33
C THR A 66 24.91 9.80 7.94
N THR A 67 25.69 9.54 6.89
CA THR A 67 25.27 9.71 5.49
C THR A 67 24.09 8.79 5.14
N VAL A 68 24.17 7.51 5.49
CA VAL A 68 23.09 6.55 5.20
C VAL A 68 21.80 6.92 5.97
N SER A 69 21.94 7.26 7.25
CA SER A 69 20.80 7.63 8.11
C SER A 69 20.13 8.96 7.71
N SER A 70 20.90 9.92 7.20
CA SER A 70 20.36 11.19 6.70
C SER A 70 19.60 10.99 5.40
N MET A 71 20.10 10.15 4.48
CA MET A 71 19.38 9.78 3.27
C MET A 71 18.08 9.04 3.58
N TYR A 72 18.10 8.11 4.55
CA TYR A 72 16.89 7.42 5.00
C TYR A 72 15.84 8.37 5.59
N SER A 73 16.28 9.29 6.46
CA SER A 73 15.40 10.31 7.06
C SER A 73 14.79 11.23 6.00
N MET A 74 15.61 11.70 5.05
CA MET A 74 15.18 12.58 3.97
C MET A 74 14.21 11.88 3.01
N GLY A 75 14.51 10.64 2.63
CA GLY A 75 13.61 9.81 1.82
C GLY A 75 12.28 9.54 2.54
N THR A 76 12.31 9.30 3.84
CA THR A 76 11.11 9.08 4.66
C THR A 76 10.27 10.35 4.77
N PHE A 77 10.89 11.50 4.98
CA PHE A 77 10.20 12.78 5.05
C PHE A 77 9.51 13.12 3.72
N ALA A 78 10.23 12.98 2.60
CA ALA A 78 9.67 13.18 1.26
C ALA A 78 8.50 12.21 0.97
N ALA A 79 8.64 10.94 1.37
CA ALA A 79 7.57 9.96 1.24
C ALA A 79 6.33 10.35 2.07
N GLY A 80 6.52 10.82 3.30
CA GLY A 80 5.43 11.29 4.16
C GLY A 80 4.66 12.48 3.57
N MET A 81 5.36 13.44 2.94
CA MET A 81 4.70 14.57 2.27
C MET A 81 3.83 14.12 1.09
N LEU A 82 4.28 13.12 0.33
CA LEU A 82 3.55 12.60 -0.83
C LEU A 82 2.49 11.54 -0.47
N MET A 83 2.55 10.96 0.74
CA MET A 83 1.61 9.95 1.21
C MET A 83 0.16 10.45 1.22
N GLY A 84 -0.08 11.71 1.56
CA GLY A 84 -1.43 12.30 1.50
C GLY A 84 -2.01 12.36 0.08
N VAL A 85 -1.17 12.44 -0.96
CA VAL A 85 -1.62 12.40 -2.36
C VAL A 85 -1.90 10.97 -2.79
N VAL A 86 -1.04 10.03 -2.39
CA VAL A 86 -1.22 8.59 -2.66
C VAL A 86 -2.51 8.06 -2.02
N GLY A 87 -2.80 8.47 -0.78
CA GLY A 87 -4.05 8.13 -0.08
C GLY A 87 -5.30 8.64 -0.81
N LYS A 88 -5.29 9.90 -1.27
CA LYS A 88 -6.40 10.43 -2.09
C LYS A 88 -6.60 9.67 -3.40
N LEU A 89 -5.50 9.19 -4.00
CA LEU A 89 -5.55 8.36 -5.20
C LEU A 89 -6.18 6.99 -4.89
N LEU A 90 -5.77 6.35 -3.79
CA LEU A 90 -6.33 5.09 -3.28
C LEU A 90 -7.85 5.17 -3.13
N ASP A 91 -8.33 6.24 -2.50
CA ASP A 91 -9.76 6.45 -2.24
C ASP A 91 -10.55 6.69 -3.54
N LYS A 92 -9.96 7.39 -4.51
CA LYS A 92 -10.65 7.77 -5.77
C LYS A 92 -10.78 6.61 -6.76
N TYR A 93 -9.75 5.78 -6.90
CA TYR A 93 -9.69 4.74 -7.93
C TYR A 93 -10.05 3.33 -7.41
N GLY A 94 -10.34 3.21 -6.12
CA GLY A 94 -10.76 1.99 -5.47
C GLY A 94 -9.59 1.13 -4.99
N HIS A 95 -9.69 0.73 -3.73
CA HIS A 95 -8.67 0.01 -2.98
C HIS A 95 -8.11 -1.22 -3.73
N ARG A 96 -8.99 -2.03 -4.35
CA ARG A 96 -8.59 -3.29 -5.03
C ARG A 96 -7.59 -3.10 -6.18
N LYS A 97 -7.75 -2.05 -7.00
CA LYS A 97 -6.87 -1.86 -8.18
C LYS A 97 -5.55 -1.20 -7.78
N ILE A 98 -5.63 -0.22 -6.89
CA ILE A 98 -4.44 0.53 -6.47
C ILE A 98 -3.56 -0.31 -5.54
N ALA A 99 -4.12 -1.12 -4.63
CA ALA A 99 -3.33 -2.01 -3.78
C ALA A 99 -2.43 -2.96 -4.61
N THR A 100 -2.98 -3.55 -5.68
CA THR A 100 -2.19 -4.41 -6.59
C THR A 100 -1.11 -3.62 -7.33
N LEU A 101 -1.42 -2.40 -7.79
CA LEU A 101 -0.44 -1.54 -8.48
C LEU A 101 0.71 -1.16 -7.54
N ILE A 102 0.40 -0.83 -6.28
CA ILE A 102 1.40 -0.48 -5.28
C ILE A 102 2.21 -1.71 -4.90
N ALA A 103 1.62 -2.89 -4.76
CA ALA A 103 2.35 -4.12 -4.52
C ALA A 103 3.36 -4.44 -5.64
N ILE A 104 2.96 -4.28 -6.90
CA ILE A 104 3.86 -4.46 -8.05
C ILE A 104 4.97 -3.39 -8.04
N GLY A 105 4.61 -2.13 -7.80
CA GLY A 105 5.57 -1.04 -7.69
C GLY A 105 6.56 -1.24 -6.53
N PHE A 106 6.10 -1.78 -5.40
CA PHE A 106 6.93 -2.12 -4.25
C PHE A 106 7.94 -3.21 -4.60
N GLY A 107 7.52 -4.25 -5.32
CA GLY A 107 8.43 -5.25 -5.88
C GLY A 107 9.51 -4.62 -6.78
N GLY A 108 9.10 -3.67 -7.64
CA GLY A 108 10.04 -2.88 -8.46
C GLY A 108 11.00 -2.04 -7.63
N ALA A 109 10.55 -1.42 -6.55
CA ALA A 109 11.38 -0.65 -5.63
C ALA A 109 12.42 -1.53 -4.91
N LEU A 110 12.05 -2.76 -4.56
CA LEU A 110 12.97 -3.74 -3.99
C LEU A 110 14.04 -4.19 -5.00
N LEU A 111 13.66 -4.43 -6.26
CA LEU A 111 14.63 -4.71 -7.32
C LEU A 111 15.56 -3.51 -7.55
N PHE A 112 15.03 -2.29 -7.50
CA PHE A 112 15.82 -1.07 -7.63
C PHE A 112 16.84 -0.95 -6.49
N ILE A 113 16.44 -1.15 -5.24
CA ILE A 113 17.37 -1.04 -4.10
C ILE A 113 18.47 -2.10 -4.15
N SER A 114 18.19 -3.28 -4.73
CA SER A 114 19.19 -4.33 -4.96
C SER A 114 20.28 -3.92 -5.96
N THR A 115 20.06 -2.87 -6.76
CA THR A 115 21.03 -2.37 -7.76
C THR A 115 21.73 -1.08 -7.33
N VAL A 116 21.48 -0.62 -6.11
CA VAL A 116 22.05 0.64 -5.59
C VAL A 116 23.57 0.55 -5.55
N ARG A 117 24.23 1.52 -6.19
CA ARG A 117 25.68 1.72 -6.15
C ARG A 117 26.09 3.12 -5.69
N THR A 118 25.13 4.04 -5.57
CA THR A 118 25.39 5.46 -5.29
C THR A 118 24.42 6.01 -4.25
N VAL A 119 24.84 7.07 -3.54
CA VAL A 119 24.06 7.73 -2.48
C VAL A 119 22.71 8.28 -2.97
N PRO A 120 22.59 8.91 -4.17
CA PRO A 120 21.29 9.37 -4.65
C PRO A 120 20.34 8.22 -5.00
N MET A 121 20.86 7.09 -5.51
CA MET A 121 20.05 5.89 -5.73
C MET A 121 19.55 5.31 -4.41
N LEU A 122 20.37 5.35 -3.36
CA LEU A 122 19.96 4.93 -2.02
C LEU A 122 18.81 5.78 -1.48
N LEU A 123 18.88 7.11 -1.64
CA LEU A 123 17.79 8.02 -1.28
C LEU A 123 16.51 7.70 -2.06
N ALA A 124 16.62 7.54 -3.38
CA ALA A 124 15.47 7.20 -4.23
C ALA A 124 14.87 5.84 -3.83
N GLY A 125 15.71 4.85 -3.52
CA GLY A 125 15.30 3.54 -3.04
C GLY A 125 14.53 3.63 -1.71
N PHE A 126 15.07 4.33 -0.72
CA PHE A 126 14.39 4.54 0.56
C PHE A 126 13.07 5.29 0.41
N PHE A 127 13.05 6.33 -0.43
CA PHE A 127 11.83 7.06 -0.75
C PHE A 127 10.75 6.14 -1.35
N LEU A 128 11.09 5.35 -2.37
CA LEU A 128 10.15 4.46 -3.07
C LEU A 128 9.63 3.36 -2.14
N ILE A 129 10.53 2.70 -1.41
CA ILE A 129 10.18 1.65 -0.46
C ILE A 129 9.27 2.19 0.65
N ARG A 130 9.53 3.42 1.13
CA ARG A 130 8.72 4.01 2.20
C ARG A 130 7.34 4.43 1.71
N LEU A 131 7.27 5.05 0.53
CA LEU A 131 6.02 5.48 -0.09
C LEU A 131 5.11 4.28 -0.39
N MET A 132 5.69 3.17 -0.86
CA MET A 132 4.94 2.00 -1.30
C MET A 132 4.74 0.93 -0.22
N GLY A 133 5.61 0.83 0.78
CA GLY A 133 5.56 -0.22 1.81
C GLY A 133 4.57 0.03 2.94
N GLN A 134 4.55 1.26 3.49
CA GLN A 134 3.68 1.65 4.61
C GLN A 134 2.61 2.68 4.20
N GLY A 135 2.82 3.39 3.08
CA GLY A 135 1.89 4.42 2.61
C GLY A 135 0.61 3.89 1.96
N SER A 136 0.52 2.57 1.76
CA SER A 136 -0.46 1.93 0.88
C SER A 136 -1.35 0.88 1.55
N MET A 137 -1.06 0.56 2.81
CA MET A 137 -1.77 -0.45 3.61
C MET A 137 -2.84 0.18 4.48
#